data_AF-A0A661S1P7-F1
#
_entry.id   AF-A0A661S1P7-F1
#
_cell.length_a   1.000
_cell.length_b   1.000
_cell.length_c   1.000
_cell.angle_alpha   90.00
_cell.angle_beta   90.00
_cell.angle_gamma   90.00
#
_symmetry.space_group_name_H-M   'P 1'
#
loop_
_entity.id
_entity.type
_entity.pdbx_description
1 polymer ?
#
loop_
_entity_poly.entity_id
_entity_poly.type
_entity_poly.pdbx_seq_one_letter_code
_entity_poly.pdbx_strand_id
1 'polypeptide(L)'
;MSLNDTKNSKKPSTNTGGSLSSESQPCPKPKYELVELVEVVKQDKRKWVKGVGMDCTDTAVITEHVERTDKNGAHFKQYINLKKNSMKAGPDDPNKRHPENGREIIFKARVKLQDGETGTLNGVKVVFKHTCTKAANRATPEATVWTDAELTGKEKGGFGTGRDAETSKNTNAKGWTPEISFYTSQYGGDQFEISAELDTSVEGSGAAAKKTQAKYEVWRKFWYQMTYFKDYSPSAPPVPQNAVDAYKEVFVEMGKANLEKKEFEETDITSVDLKKRTFVKEYMVKLNGSDVNKAAVIGYHNTVEFKKMRPHTGDDKAHKLTSNLIITNYQCDSVDADCATAVVVCELTSDPHEVIIPDAEIACNPPLKAGASFVISGEWSKTDEDSALSPPTHWHKEANLTDSDIEIDKTRTALNKIKVKRPAGAEVSDKVFIKLSILATKSFAGCAAGDGQVVCVYTGAATGLGTVKDYNETVGHEIGHLFFQSIEPVSPTPPARSLKDHPFQYVGHGGSGSHCRHNFQGGAKAGVGTYSRNARTTITSDGLGTALGPDFYHKVVD
;
A
#
# COMPACT_ATOMS: atom_id res chain seq x y z
N MET A 1 96.97 69.21 14.67
CA MET A 1 96.39 68.81 13.37
C MET A 1 96.87 67.41 13.03
N SER A 2 95.92 66.59 12.58
CA SER A 2 96.05 65.35 11.82
C SER A 2 96.85 64.16 12.37
N LEU A 3 96.04 63.18 12.77
CA LEU A 3 96.18 61.72 12.69
C LEU A 3 97.05 61.19 11.53
N ASN A 4 97.87 60.17 11.83
CA ASN A 4 97.73 58.81 11.31
C ASN A 4 98.76 57.89 11.98
N ASP A 5 98.29 56.89 12.75
CA ASP A 5 99.15 55.79 13.21
C ASP A 5 98.42 54.45 13.03
N THR A 6 98.88 53.71 12.02
CA THR A 6 98.67 52.26 11.84
C THR A 6 99.54 51.49 12.82
N LYS A 7 98.95 50.51 13.55
CA LYS A 7 99.71 49.37 14.07
C LYS A 7 98.86 48.10 14.20
N ASN A 8 99.39 47.04 13.59
CA ASN A 8 98.99 45.64 13.65
C ASN A 8 98.72 45.11 15.06
N SER A 9 97.77 44.18 15.22
CA SER A 9 97.98 43.05 16.13
C SER A 9 97.18 41.79 15.75
N LYS A 10 97.71 40.67 16.23
CA LYS A 10 97.46 39.27 15.91
C LYS A 10 96.11 38.72 16.36
N LYS A 11 95.66 37.71 15.61
CA LYS A 11 94.71 36.63 15.95
C LYS A 11 94.81 36.10 17.39
N PRO A 12 93.64 35.76 17.98
CA PRO A 12 93.44 34.47 18.66
C PRO A 12 92.23 33.74 18.05
N SER A 13 92.39 32.49 17.61
CA SER A 13 92.19 31.25 18.37
C SER A 13 90.72 30.95 18.67
N THR A 14 90.27 29.87 18.04
CA THR A 14 88.97 29.18 18.08
C THR A 14 88.50 28.84 19.49
N ASN A 15 87.23 29.15 19.79
CA ASN A 15 86.44 28.47 20.80
C ASN A 15 85.15 27.95 20.14
N THR A 16 85.00 26.63 20.18
CA THR A 16 83.83 25.84 19.78
C THR A 16 82.61 26.22 20.63
N GLY A 17 81.68 26.98 20.03
CA GLY A 17 80.35 27.22 20.58
C GLY A 17 79.44 26.03 20.31
N GLY A 18 78.88 25.46 21.38
CA GLY A 18 77.90 24.39 21.31
C GLY A 18 76.65 24.82 20.53
N SER A 19 76.22 23.93 19.64
CA SER A 19 74.93 24.02 18.95
C SER A 19 73.81 23.82 19.97
N LEU A 20 73.24 24.91 20.46
CA LEU A 20 71.93 24.88 21.12
C LEU A 20 70.88 24.61 20.05
N SER A 21 70.41 23.36 19.98
CA SER A 21 69.16 23.02 19.31
C SER A 21 68.03 23.68 20.09
N SER A 22 67.62 24.89 19.68
CA SER A 22 66.34 25.44 20.11
C SER A 22 65.25 24.60 19.46
N GLU A 23 64.76 23.58 20.15
CA GLU A 23 63.48 22.97 19.81
C GLU A 23 62.44 24.09 19.83
N SER A 24 62.01 24.55 18.66
CA SER A 24 60.95 25.53 18.52
C SER A 24 59.70 24.92 19.14
N GLN A 25 59.31 25.40 20.31
CA GLN A 25 58.11 24.93 20.99
C GLN A 25 56.94 25.12 20.01
N PRO A 26 56.26 24.03 19.58
CA PRO A 26 55.22 24.13 18.57
C PRO A 26 54.12 25.07 19.07
N CYS A 27 53.73 26.05 18.24
CA CYS A 27 52.62 26.94 18.57
C CYS A 27 51.41 26.09 19.00
N PRO A 28 50.73 26.44 20.11
CA PRO A 28 49.53 25.75 20.54
C PRO A 28 48.53 25.67 19.38
N LYS A 29 48.08 24.46 19.06
CA LYS A 29 47.07 24.27 18.02
C LYS A 29 45.71 24.74 18.55
N PRO A 30 44.95 25.55 17.78
CA PRO A 30 43.63 26.00 18.20
C PRO A 30 42.71 24.80 18.43
N LYS A 31 41.97 24.83 19.55
CA LYS A 31 41.00 23.78 19.88
C LYS A 31 39.62 24.12 19.36
N TYR A 32 38.96 23.10 18.81
CA TYR A 32 37.64 23.23 18.18
C TYR A 32 36.57 22.44 18.94
N GLU A 33 35.33 22.85 18.77
CA GLU A 33 34.15 22.17 19.29
C GLU A 33 33.10 22.02 18.18
N LEU A 34 32.56 20.80 18.01
CA LEU A 34 31.39 20.56 17.18
C LEU A 34 30.12 20.97 17.94
N VAL A 35 29.42 22.00 17.48
CA VAL A 35 28.27 22.56 18.20
C VAL A 35 26.93 22.16 17.61
N GLU A 36 26.88 21.90 16.30
CA GLU A 36 25.62 21.66 15.59
C GLU A 36 25.77 20.55 14.54
N LEU A 37 24.74 19.74 14.38
CA LEU A 37 24.49 18.83 13.26
C LEU A 37 23.02 18.98 12.89
N VAL A 38 22.71 19.66 11.79
CA VAL A 38 21.33 20.02 11.43
C VAL A 38 20.93 19.32 10.14
N GLU A 39 19.68 18.86 10.07
CA GLU A 39 19.06 18.51 8.79
C GLU A 39 18.60 19.80 8.08
N VAL A 40 18.87 19.86 6.79
CA VAL A 40 18.56 21.00 5.92
C VAL A 40 17.35 20.68 5.08
N VAL A 41 16.33 21.53 5.20
CA VAL A 41 15.06 21.43 4.47
C VAL A 41 14.96 22.65 3.55
N LYS A 42 14.54 22.43 2.29
CA LYS A 42 14.23 23.50 1.34
C LYS A 42 12.73 23.40 1.08
N GLN A 43 11.93 24.40 1.45
CA GLN A 43 10.48 24.47 1.13
C GLN A 43 10.15 25.70 0.26
N ASP A 44 10.39 26.87 0.80
CA ASP A 44 10.25 28.18 0.14
C ASP A 44 11.55 28.98 0.33
N LYS A 45 12.11 28.79 1.52
CA LYS A 45 13.45 29.15 1.92
C LYS A 45 14.11 27.95 2.61
N ARG A 46 15.37 28.14 2.97
CA ARG A 46 16.14 27.17 3.74
C ARG A 46 15.65 27.16 5.18
N LYS A 47 15.30 25.98 5.67
CA LYS A 47 14.87 25.71 7.04
C LYS A 47 15.67 24.58 7.63
N TRP A 48 15.60 24.43 8.95
CA TRP A 48 16.51 23.55 9.68
C TRP A 48 15.76 22.72 10.71
N VAL A 49 16.01 21.42 10.71
CA VAL A 49 15.55 20.50 11.78
C VAL A 49 16.70 20.37 12.78
N LYS A 50 16.44 20.79 14.01
CA LYS A 50 17.42 20.75 15.11
C LYS A 50 17.70 19.31 15.51
N GLY A 51 18.97 18.99 15.72
CA GLY A 51 19.35 17.76 16.41
C GLY A 51 19.31 17.91 17.93
N VAL A 52 19.60 16.82 18.63
CA VAL A 52 19.47 16.75 20.09
C VAL A 52 20.55 17.61 20.76
N GLY A 53 20.15 18.48 21.69
CA GLY A 53 21.08 19.28 22.50
C GLY A 53 21.88 20.34 21.72
N MET A 54 21.27 20.96 20.70
CA MET A 54 21.95 21.95 19.84
C MET A 54 21.65 23.39 20.22
N ASP A 55 22.69 24.22 20.15
CA ASP A 55 22.71 25.63 20.56
C ASP A 55 21.77 26.48 19.69
N CYS A 56 21.78 26.34 18.36
CA CYS A 56 20.83 27.00 17.43
C CYS A 56 20.64 28.52 17.63
N THR A 57 21.58 29.18 18.31
CA THR A 57 21.54 30.60 18.65
C THR A 57 22.09 31.49 17.52
N ASP A 58 22.77 30.91 16.53
CA ASP A 58 23.24 31.64 15.35
C ASP A 58 22.12 31.86 14.33
N THR A 59 21.33 32.88 14.64
CA THR A 59 20.23 33.36 13.80
C THR A 59 20.69 33.98 12.48
N ALA A 60 21.99 34.29 12.32
CA ALA A 60 22.54 34.79 11.07
C ALA A 60 22.70 33.70 10.00
N VAL A 61 22.70 32.43 10.40
CA VAL A 61 22.73 31.27 9.48
C VAL A 61 21.45 30.44 9.59
N ILE A 62 20.90 30.29 10.79
CA ILE A 62 19.69 29.54 11.05
C ILE A 62 18.51 30.51 11.22
N THR A 63 17.88 30.83 10.10
CA THR A 63 16.81 31.83 10.04
C THR A 63 15.43 31.28 10.38
N GLU A 64 15.21 29.97 10.22
CA GLU A 64 13.92 29.32 10.51
C GLU A 64 14.09 27.84 10.88
N HIS A 65 13.36 27.42 11.90
CA HIS A 65 13.31 26.04 12.34
C HIS A 65 12.04 25.34 11.87
N VAL A 66 12.17 24.07 11.54
CA VAL A 66 11.04 23.18 11.28
C VAL A 66 11.07 22.06 12.31
N GLU A 67 9.95 21.87 12.99
CA GLU A 67 9.73 20.69 13.79
C GLU A 67 9.17 19.57 12.92
N ARG A 68 9.77 18.38 13.03
CA ARG A 68 9.23 17.17 12.41
C ARG A 68 8.10 16.62 13.27
N THR A 69 6.89 16.64 12.74
CA THR A 69 5.68 16.15 13.43
C THR A 69 5.41 14.68 13.16
N ASP A 70 5.97 14.13 12.10
CA ASP A 70 5.78 12.75 11.69
C ASP A 70 6.82 11.83 12.37
N LYS A 71 6.39 11.25 13.48
CA LYS A 71 7.23 10.40 14.33
C LYS A 71 6.61 9.03 14.53
N ASN A 72 7.47 8.05 14.80
CA ASN A 72 7.10 6.79 15.44
C ASN A 72 7.85 6.71 16.78
N GLY A 73 7.17 7.03 17.89
CA GLY A 73 7.82 7.26 19.17
C GLY A 73 8.85 8.39 19.08
N ALA A 74 10.12 8.08 19.38
CA ALA A 74 11.23 9.04 19.31
C ALA A 74 11.86 9.16 17.91
N HIS A 75 11.50 8.31 16.95
CA HIS A 75 12.11 8.27 15.62
C HIS A 75 11.35 9.15 14.63
N PHE A 76 12.06 9.80 13.73
CA PHE A 76 11.50 10.50 12.57
C PHE A 76 11.10 9.50 11.49
N LYS A 77 9.89 9.60 10.94
CA LYS A 77 9.48 8.76 9.80
C LYS A 77 10.11 9.27 8.50
N GLN A 78 10.61 8.40 7.64
CA GLN A 78 11.10 8.78 6.32
C GLN A 78 10.34 8.00 5.24
N TYR A 79 9.41 8.67 4.57
CA TYR A 79 8.55 8.10 3.54
C TYR A 79 9.25 8.01 2.18
N ILE A 80 9.77 6.83 1.87
CA ILE A 80 10.66 6.64 0.71
C ILE A 80 9.95 6.57 -0.65
N ASN A 81 8.65 6.25 -0.66
CA ASN A 81 7.85 6.10 -1.88
C ASN A 81 7.13 7.39 -2.28
N LEU A 82 7.22 8.43 -1.45
CA LEU A 82 6.71 9.76 -1.77
C LEU A 82 7.80 10.55 -2.49
N LYS A 83 7.42 11.33 -3.52
CA LYS A 83 8.39 12.21 -4.14
C LYS A 83 8.78 13.28 -3.13
N LYS A 84 10.06 13.65 -3.12
CA LYS A 84 10.61 14.70 -2.25
C LYS A 84 9.77 16.00 -2.21
N ASN A 85 9.10 16.34 -3.32
CA ASN A 85 8.35 17.60 -3.48
C ASN A 85 6.82 17.44 -3.53
N SER A 86 6.24 16.24 -3.36
CA SER A 86 4.86 15.98 -3.83
C SER A 86 3.71 16.27 -2.87
N MET A 87 3.86 17.07 -1.81
CA MET A 87 2.71 17.34 -0.92
C MET A 87 2.39 18.84 -0.85
N LYS A 88 1.14 19.19 -1.16
CA LYS A 88 0.52 20.53 -1.13
C LYS A 88 0.91 21.59 -2.17
N ALA A 89 2.02 21.49 -2.91
CA ALA A 89 2.43 22.65 -3.73
C ALA A 89 3.13 22.30 -5.05
N GLY A 90 2.50 21.45 -5.87
CA GLY A 90 2.95 21.17 -7.23
C GLY A 90 4.17 20.24 -7.30
N PRO A 91 4.18 19.23 -8.19
CA PRO A 91 5.17 18.15 -8.17
C PRO A 91 6.60 18.55 -8.60
N ASP A 92 6.83 19.76 -9.12
CA ASP A 92 8.07 20.08 -9.85
C ASP A 92 8.86 21.26 -9.30
N ASP A 93 8.50 21.83 -8.15
CA ASP A 93 9.32 22.89 -7.54
C ASP A 93 10.41 22.25 -6.65
N PRO A 94 11.70 22.25 -7.08
CA PRO A 94 12.80 21.72 -6.28
C PRO A 94 12.98 22.48 -4.96
N ASN A 95 12.38 23.65 -4.82
CA ASN A 95 12.41 24.40 -3.60
C ASN A 95 11.43 23.87 -2.57
N LYS A 96 10.37 23.11 -2.92
CA LYS A 96 9.26 22.70 -2.02
C LYS A 96 9.39 21.29 -1.45
N ARG A 97 10.58 20.92 -0.98
CA ARG A 97 10.85 19.61 -0.40
C ARG A 97 10.22 19.47 0.99
N HIS A 98 9.55 18.35 1.21
CA HIS A 98 9.14 17.91 2.55
C HIS A 98 10.27 17.11 3.20
N PRO A 99 10.66 17.41 4.46
CA PRO A 99 11.76 16.73 5.13
C PRO A 99 11.56 15.21 5.20
N GLU A 100 10.32 14.78 5.43
CA GLU A 100 9.94 13.39 5.58
C GLU A 100 9.82 12.60 4.28
N ASN A 101 9.89 13.24 3.11
CA ASN A 101 9.64 12.58 1.83
C ASN A 101 10.90 12.25 1.05
N GLY A 102 10.87 11.09 0.40
CA GLY A 102 11.96 10.56 -0.40
C GLY A 102 13.04 9.92 0.45
N ARG A 103 14.09 9.43 -0.20
CA ARG A 103 15.19 8.73 0.47
C ARG A 103 16.32 9.65 0.91
N GLU A 104 16.43 10.82 0.29
CA GLU A 104 17.53 11.75 0.54
C GLU A 104 17.22 12.62 1.76
N ILE A 105 18.18 12.70 2.68
CA ILE A 105 18.21 13.61 3.82
C ILE A 105 19.50 14.42 3.71
N ILE A 106 19.43 15.75 3.88
CA ILE A 106 20.59 16.63 3.70
C ILE A 106 21.03 17.12 5.07
N PHE A 107 22.33 17.03 5.36
CA PHE A 107 22.90 17.47 6.63
C PHE A 107 23.96 18.56 6.45
N LYS A 108 24.15 19.35 7.51
CA LYS A 108 25.31 20.21 7.72
C LYS A 108 25.74 20.13 9.17
N ALA A 109 27.02 20.37 9.42
CA ALA A 109 27.54 20.49 10.77
C ALA A 109 28.28 21.81 10.95
N ARG A 110 28.40 22.26 12.20
CA ARG A 110 29.10 23.48 12.55
C ARG A 110 30.10 23.28 13.67
N VAL A 111 31.26 23.89 13.47
CA VAL A 111 32.34 23.98 14.42
C VAL A 111 32.47 25.42 14.93
N LYS A 112 32.80 25.58 16.20
CA LYS A 112 33.33 26.82 16.77
C LYS A 112 34.72 26.58 17.38
N LEU A 113 35.42 27.66 17.66
CA LEU A 113 36.59 27.64 18.54
C LEU A 113 36.11 27.46 19.99
N GLN A 114 36.87 26.74 20.80
CA GLN A 114 36.61 26.71 22.25
C GLN A 114 36.83 28.10 22.85
N ASP A 115 36.19 28.37 23.98
CA ASP A 115 36.23 29.70 24.59
C ASP A 115 37.67 30.12 24.91
N GLY A 116 38.06 31.31 24.43
CA GLY A 116 39.41 31.86 24.58
C GLY A 116 40.43 31.43 23.51
N GLU A 117 40.07 30.52 22.61
CA GLU A 117 40.92 30.12 21.48
C GLU A 117 40.86 31.15 20.35
N THR A 118 41.99 31.33 19.65
CA THR A 118 42.08 32.18 18.45
C THR A 118 42.57 31.33 17.28
N GLY A 119 41.87 31.41 16.15
CA GLY A 119 42.16 30.53 15.01
C GLY A 119 41.21 30.74 13.84
N THR A 120 41.43 29.98 12.77
CA THR A 120 40.54 29.98 11.60
C THR A 120 39.56 28.83 11.68
N LEU A 121 38.28 29.12 11.42
CA LEU A 121 37.26 28.07 11.27
C LEU A 121 37.26 27.45 9.88
N ASN A 122 37.99 28.01 8.91
CA ASN A 122 38.06 27.48 7.55
C ASN A 122 38.98 26.26 7.48
N GLY A 123 38.52 25.18 6.85
CA GLY A 123 39.31 23.98 6.63
C GLY A 123 39.24 22.93 7.73
N VAL A 124 38.48 23.15 8.82
CA VAL A 124 38.34 22.17 9.90
C VAL A 124 37.58 20.96 9.39
N LYS A 125 38.17 19.77 9.56
CA LYS A 125 37.62 18.52 9.02
C LYS A 125 36.60 17.90 9.98
N VAL A 126 35.39 17.66 9.47
CA VAL A 126 34.29 17.00 10.17
C VAL A 126 33.99 15.68 9.47
N VAL A 127 33.84 14.62 10.25
CA VAL A 127 33.46 13.28 9.79
C VAL A 127 31.99 13.04 10.13
N PHE A 128 31.22 12.61 9.15
CA PHE A 128 29.84 12.18 9.29
C PHE A 128 29.79 10.66 9.22
N LYS A 129 29.03 10.05 10.13
CA LYS A 129 28.89 8.59 10.25
C LYS A 129 27.42 8.24 10.41
N HIS A 130 27.04 7.07 9.92
CA HIS A 130 25.74 6.50 10.22
C HIS A 130 25.86 5.10 10.82
N THR A 131 24.92 4.76 11.70
CA THR A 131 24.66 3.37 12.07
C THR A 131 23.25 3.01 11.61
N CYS A 132 23.06 1.75 11.20
CA CYS A 132 21.75 1.22 10.82
C CYS A 132 21.36 0.12 11.80
N THR A 133 20.24 0.29 12.49
CA THR A 133 19.59 -0.76 13.28
C THR A 133 18.29 -1.20 12.61
N LYS A 134 17.77 -2.35 13.01
CA LYS A 134 16.49 -2.88 12.54
C LYS A 134 15.44 -2.68 13.63
N ALA A 135 14.24 -2.23 13.27
CA ALA A 135 13.12 -2.22 14.19
C ALA A 135 12.75 -3.63 14.65
N ALA A 136 12.09 -3.76 15.82
CA ALA A 136 11.84 -5.05 16.48
C ALA A 136 11.13 -6.08 15.59
N ASN A 137 10.13 -5.66 14.81
CA ASN A 137 9.38 -6.53 13.88
C ASN A 137 10.23 -7.08 12.71
N ARG A 138 11.46 -6.55 12.54
CA ARG A 138 12.51 -6.98 11.59
C ARG A 138 13.69 -7.65 12.29
N ALA A 139 13.83 -7.53 13.62
CA ALA A 139 14.98 -8.05 14.37
C ALA A 139 14.94 -9.58 14.58
N THR A 140 13.75 -10.20 14.46
CA THR A 140 13.52 -11.65 14.42
C THR A 140 13.07 -12.08 13.02
N PRO A 141 13.97 -12.04 12.01
CA PRO A 141 13.66 -12.65 10.72
C PRO A 141 13.49 -14.15 10.91
N GLU A 142 12.41 -14.74 10.38
CA GLU A 142 12.49 -16.15 10.00
C GLU A 142 13.65 -16.26 8.99
N ALA A 143 14.75 -16.90 9.39
CA ALA A 143 16.03 -16.85 8.69
C ALA A 143 15.95 -17.37 7.24
N THR A 144 14.93 -18.13 6.89
CA THR A 144 14.69 -18.65 5.54
C THR A 144 13.98 -17.67 4.60
N VAL A 145 13.30 -16.64 5.13
CA VAL A 145 12.56 -15.66 4.32
C VAL A 145 13.28 -14.30 4.25
N TRP A 146 14.19 -14.03 5.19
CA TRP A 146 14.73 -12.69 5.43
C TRP A 146 16.23 -12.66 5.82
N THR A 147 17.08 -13.54 5.26
CA THR A 147 18.51 -13.19 5.17
C THR A 147 18.57 -11.87 4.43
N ASP A 148 19.20 -10.84 5.03
CA ASP A 148 19.29 -9.47 4.55
C ASP A 148 19.13 -9.41 3.03
N ALA A 149 17.89 -9.23 2.56
CA ALA A 149 17.61 -9.35 1.14
C ALA A 149 18.57 -8.38 0.47
N GLU A 150 19.55 -8.94 -0.25
CA GLU A 150 20.91 -8.41 -0.36
C GLU A 150 20.89 -7.06 -1.08
N LEU A 151 20.54 -6.00 -0.35
CA LEU A 151 20.33 -4.71 -0.96
C LEU A 151 21.63 -4.32 -1.63
N THR A 152 21.60 -3.99 -2.91
CA THR A 152 22.83 -3.64 -3.62
C THR A 152 22.76 -2.23 -4.19
N GLY A 153 23.94 -1.66 -4.44
CA GLY A 153 24.09 -0.35 -5.08
C GLY A 153 23.18 0.72 -4.48
N LYS A 154 22.26 1.24 -5.30
CA LYS A 154 21.40 2.37 -4.95
C LYS A 154 20.35 2.04 -3.88
N GLU A 155 20.13 0.78 -3.55
CA GLU A 155 19.09 0.34 -2.62
C GLU A 155 19.54 0.39 -1.15
N LYS A 156 20.85 0.34 -0.90
CA LYS A 156 21.45 0.53 0.42
C LYS A 156 21.30 1.98 0.91
N GLY A 157 21.31 2.14 2.22
CA GLY A 157 21.47 3.44 2.87
C GLY A 157 22.95 3.83 2.97
N GLY A 158 23.24 5.13 3.00
CA GLY A 158 24.60 5.65 3.15
C GLY A 158 24.80 7.05 2.57
N PHE A 159 26.02 7.57 2.71
CA PHE A 159 26.39 8.90 2.21
C PHE A 159 26.75 8.88 0.72
N GLY A 160 26.37 9.95 0.03
CA GLY A 160 26.74 10.17 -1.38
C GLY A 160 26.25 9.08 -2.33
N THR A 161 26.91 8.99 -3.50
CA THR A 161 26.59 7.99 -4.54
C THR A 161 27.11 6.60 -4.21
N GLY A 162 28.19 6.51 -3.43
CA GLY A 162 28.81 5.25 -2.98
C GLY A 162 28.03 4.52 -1.89
N ARG A 163 27.13 5.23 -1.19
CA ARG A 163 26.42 4.72 0.00
C ARG A 163 27.41 4.36 1.11
N ASP A 164 28.42 5.18 1.29
CA ASP A 164 29.48 4.96 2.26
C ASP A 164 28.94 5.12 3.70
N ALA A 165 29.47 4.31 4.62
CA ALA A 165 29.12 4.38 6.03
C ALA A 165 29.54 5.70 6.69
N GLU A 166 30.57 6.34 6.10
CA GLU A 166 31.12 7.60 6.54
C GLU A 166 31.53 8.49 5.37
N THR A 167 31.52 9.80 5.60
CA THR A 167 32.09 10.80 4.69
C THR A 167 32.71 11.92 5.50
N SER A 168 33.72 12.61 4.99
CA SER A 168 34.28 13.80 5.63
C SER A 168 34.18 15.04 4.75
N LYS A 169 34.06 16.21 5.39
CA LYS A 169 34.03 17.52 4.73
C LYS A 169 34.75 18.56 5.58
N ASN A 170 35.31 19.56 4.90
CA ASN A 170 35.95 20.70 5.53
C ASN A 170 34.97 21.86 5.69
N THR A 171 35.08 22.59 6.79
CA THR A 171 34.28 23.78 7.09
C THR A 171 34.73 25.00 6.28
N ASN A 172 33.84 25.98 6.12
CA ASN A 172 34.16 27.30 5.57
C ASN A 172 34.60 28.29 6.66
N ALA A 173 34.85 29.55 6.30
CA ALA A 173 35.25 30.61 7.23
C ALA A 173 34.24 30.89 8.37
N LYS A 174 32.98 30.46 8.24
CA LYS A 174 31.94 30.57 9.28
C LYS A 174 31.83 29.29 10.13
N GLY A 175 32.72 28.32 9.94
CA GLY A 175 32.71 27.04 10.66
C GLY A 175 31.67 26.03 10.16
N TRP A 176 31.02 26.28 9.02
CA TRP A 176 30.00 25.38 8.47
C TRP A 176 30.57 24.44 7.43
N THR A 177 30.21 23.16 7.49
CA THR A 177 30.46 22.21 6.39
C THR A 177 29.60 22.56 5.17
N PRO A 178 29.95 22.11 3.95
CA PRO A 178 29.00 22.03 2.85
C PRO A 178 27.81 21.10 3.19
N GLU A 179 26.74 21.18 2.40
CA GLU A 179 25.63 20.22 2.45
C GLU A 179 26.13 18.81 2.08
N ILE A 180 25.71 17.80 2.83
CA ILE A 180 25.95 16.41 2.51
C ILE A 180 24.62 15.67 2.35
N SER A 181 24.53 14.80 1.35
CA SER A 181 23.37 13.94 1.14
C SER A 181 23.61 12.58 1.79
N PHE A 182 22.72 12.21 2.69
CA PHE A 182 22.52 10.85 3.16
C PHE A 182 21.30 10.27 2.46
N TYR A 183 21.33 8.99 2.10
CA TYR A 183 20.19 8.31 1.52
C TYR A 183 19.80 7.14 2.42
N THR A 184 18.53 7.02 2.77
CA THR A 184 18.01 5.85 3.49
C THR A 184 17.96 4.62 2.58
N SER A 185 17.83 3.42 3.17
CA SER A 185 17.57 2.20 2.39
C SER A 185 16.15 2.19 1.79
N GLN A 186 15.82 1.16 1.03
CA GLN A 186 14.45 0.94 0.54
C GLN A 186 13.58 0.08 1.47
N TYR A 187 14.14 -0.38 2.61
CA TYR A 187 13.49 -1.37 3.47
C TYR A 187 12.76 -0.71 4.62
N GLY A 188 11.45 -0.96 4.72
CA GLY A 188 10.63 -0.50 5.84
C GLY A 188 11.19 -0.99 7.18
N GLY A 189 11.30 -0.09 8.15
CA GLY A 189 11.78 -0.40 9.50
C GLY A 189 13.29 -0.29 9.71
N ASP A 190 14.06 0.09 8.68
CA ASP A 190 15.46 0.45 8.86
C ASP A 190 15.56 1.76 9.65
N GLN A 191 16.38 1.76 10.68
CA GLN A 191 16.56 2.89 11.59
C GLN A 191 17.99 3.41 11.47
N PHE A 192 18.13 4.65 11.00
CA PHE A 192 19.42 5.29 10.80
C PHE A 192 19.69 6.33 11.89
N GLU A 193 20.75 6.12 12.66
CA GLU A 193 21.32 7.16 13.52
C GLU A 193 22.41 7.89 12.73
N ILE A 194 22.20 9.19 12.50
CA ILE A 194 23.19 10.04 11.84
C ILE A 194 23.96 10.82 12.88
N SER A 195 25.29 10.86 12.71
CA SER A 195 26.18 11.55 13.61
C SER A 195 27.29 12.30 12.87
N ALA A 196 27.84 13.30 13.55
CA ALA A 196 29.01 14.02 13.11
C ALA A 196 29.98 14.18 14.28
N GLU A 197 31.27 14.17 13.99
CA GLU A 197 32.36 14.37 14.95
C GLU A 197 33.53 15.09 14.27
N LEU A 198 34.38 15.73 15.07
CA LEU A 198 35.65 16.27 14.57
C LEU A 198 36.56 15.10 14.16
N ASP A 199 37.25 15.25 13.04
CA ASP A 199 38.26 14.27 12.61
C ASP A 199 39.36 14.13 13.68
N THR A 200 39.91 12.93 13.86
CA THR A 200 40.92 12.65 14.89
C THR A 200 42.21 13.47 14.73
N SER A 201 42.44 14.06 13.56
CA SER A 201 43.55 15.00 13.31
C SER A 201 43.29 16.43 13.81
N VAL A 202 42.07 16.75 14.23
CA VAL A 202 41.66 18.08 14.69
C VAL A 202 41.76 18.16 16.21
N GLU A 203 42.49 19.17 16.70
CA GLU A 203 42.62 19.42 18.14
C GLU A 203 41.24 19.71 18.76
N GLY A 204 40.87 18.94 19.79
CA GLY A 204 39.53 18.98 20.39
C GLY A 204 38.61 17.79 20.05
N SER A 205 39.08 16.80 19.27
CA SER A 205 38.32 15.62 18.84
C SER A 205 37.97 14.56 19.93
N GLY A 206 37.78 14.96 21.20
CA GLY A 206 37.43 14.05 22.30
C GLY A 206 35.96 13.59 22.30
N ALA A 207 35.60 12.63 23.17
CA ALA A 207 34.26 12.01 23.23
C ALA A 207 33.07 12.98 23.44
N ALA A 208 33.32 14.22 23.90
CA ALA A 208 32.32 15.29 23.97
C ALA A 208 31.97 15.92 22.59
N ALA A 209 32.61 15.47 21.50
CA ALA A 209 32.54 16.07 20.16
C ALA A 209 31.54 15.40 19.19
N LYS A 210 30.87 14.30 19.57
CA LYS A 210 29.87 13.65 18.70
C LYS A 210 28.53 14.37 18.84
N LYS A 211 27.98 14.87 17.73
CA LYS A 211 26.59 15.34 17.65
C LYS A 211 25.75 14.32 16.89
N THR A 212 24.55 14.05 17.39
CA THR A 212 23.61 13.08 16.80
C THR A 212 22.28 13.72 16.46
N GLN A 213 21.63 13.15 15.47
CA GLN A 213 20.22 13.40 15.15
C GLN A 213 19.33 12.35 15.81
N ALA A 214 18.03 12.64 15.91
CA ALA A 214 17.08 11.58 16.19
C ALA A 214 17.11 10.55 15.05
N LYS A 215 16.80 9.28 15.36
CA LYS A 215 16.86 8.22 14.36
C LYS A 215 15.82 8.44 13.27
N TYR A 216 16.21 8.17 12.03
CA TYR A 216 15.31 8.14 10.88
C TYR A 216 14.87 6.71 10.64
N GLU A 217 13.58 6.44 10.80
CA GLU A 217 12.98 5.14 10.49
C GLU A 217 12.40 5.16 9.09
N VAL A 218 12.68 4.15 8.28
CA VAL A 218 12.16 4.05 6.92
C VAL A 218 10.71 3.61 6.94
N TRP A 219 9.84 4.41 6.32
CA TRP A 219 8.41 4.17 6.18
C TRP A 219 7.99 4.26 4.72
N ARG A 220 6.81 3.74 4.42
CA ARG A 220 6.05 4.07 3.20
C ARG A 220 4.72 4.67 3.57
N LYS A 221 4.12 5.41 2.65
CA LYS A 221 2.79 5.97 2.82
C LYS A 221 2.02 5.93 1.53
N PHE A 222 0.76 5.52 1.62
CA PHE A 222 -0.14 5.56 0.47
C PHE A 222 -1.50 6.07 0.91
N TRP A 223 -2.25 6.60 -0.04
CA TRP A 223 -3.58 7.11 0.24
C TRP A 223 -4.65 6.20 -0.31
N TYR A 224 -5.68 5.97 0.49
CA TYR A 224 -6.87 5.26 0.08
C TYR A 224 -8.13 6.12 0.23
N GLN A 225 -9.11 5.85 -0.61
CA GLN A 225 -10.46 6.40 -0.53
C GLN A 225 -11.43 5.26 -0.24
N MET A 226 -12.50 5.57 0.48
CA MET A 226 -13.65 4.67 0.62
C MET A 226 -14.77 5.20 -0.26
N THR A 227 -15.29 4.34 -1.13
CA THR A 227 -16.42 4.61 -2.02
C THR A 227 -17.50 3.58 -1.72
N TYR A 228 -18.72 4.00 -1.37
CA TYR A 228 -19.79 3.08 -0.96
C TYR A 228 -21.17 3.64 -1.33
N PHE A 229 -22.19 2.78 -1.34
CA PHE A 229 -23.55 3.19 -1.71
C PHE A 229 -24.14 4.14 -0.65
N LYS A 230 -24.75 5.26 -1.04
CA LYS A 230 -25.31 6.27 -0.12
C LYS A 230 -26.28 5.68 0.90
N ASP A 231 -27.20 4.84 0.44
CA ASP A 231 -28.20 4.19 1.31
C ASP A 231 -27.66 2.86 1.88
N TYR A 232 -26.37 2.85 2.26
CA TYR A 232 -25.71 1.66 2.78
C TYR A 232 -26.42 1.14 4.04
N SER A 233 -26.90 -0.11 3.98
CA SER A 233 -27.45 -0.82 5.13
C SER A 233 -26.43 -1.84 5.67
N PRO A 234 -26.25 -1.97 7.00
CA PRO A 234 -27.01 -1.34 8.09
C PRO A 234 -26.50 0.05 8.53
N SER A 235 -25.28 0.43 8.14
CA SER A 235 -24.69 1.74 8.38
C SER A 235 -23.47 1.94 7.48
N ALA A 236 -23.00 3.18 7.35
CA ALA A 236 -21.80 3.49 6.58
C ALA A 236 -20.62 2.59 7.02
N PRO A 237 -19.85 2.01 6.08
CA PRO A 237 -18.75 1.13 6.42
C PRO A 237 -17.73 1.80 7.35
N PRO A 238 -17.22 1.08 8.36
CA PRO A 238 -16.20 1.62 9.23
C PRO A 238 -14.89 1.81 8.46
N VAL A 239 -14.04 2.70 8.99
CA VAL A 239 -12.62 2.74 8.59
C VAL A 239 -12.02 1.35 8.86
N PRO A 240 -11.23 0.78 7.93
CA PRO A 240 -10.61 -0.53 8.12
C PRO A 240 -9.42 -0.41 9.09
N GLN A 241 -9.70 -0.15 10.36
CA GLN A 241 -8.70 0.18 11.38
C GLN A 241 -7.70 -0.96 11.61
N ASN A 242 -8.15 -2.21 11.62
CA ASN A 242 -7.25 -3.35 11.79
C ASN A 242 -6.32 -3.49 10.58
N ALA A 243 -6.80 -3.23 9.36
CA ALA A 243 -5.94 -3.19 8.17
C ALA A 243 -4.91 -2.05 8.30
N VAL A 244 -5.35 -0.85 8.71
CA VAL A 244 -4.48 0.30 8.97
C VAL A 244 -3.38 -0.05 9.97
N ASP A 245 -3.73 -0.73 11.06
CA ASP A 245 -2.76 -1.11 12.10
C ASP A 245 -1.81 -2.22 11.64
N ALA A 246 -2.32 -3.19 10.90
CA ALA A 246 -1.51 -4.25 10.29
C ALA A 246 -0.46 -3.71 9.30
N TYR A 247 -0.79 -2.71 8.48
CA TYR A 247 0.20 -2.07 7.61
C TYR A 247 1.25 -1.28 8.40
N LYS A 248 0.90 -0.69 9.56
CA LYS A 248 1.88 -0.02 10.42
C LYS A 248 2.92 -1.00 10.95
N GLU A 249 2.55 -2.25 11.24
CA GLU A 249 3.50 -3.28 11.70
C GLU A 249 4.62 -3.57 10.70
N VAL A 250 4.36 -3.31 9.41
CA VAL A 250 5.30 -3.47 8.29
C VAL A 250 5.80 -2.12 7.76
N PHE A 251 5.74 -1.06 8.58
CA PHE A 251 6.25 0.28 8.28
C PHE A 251 5.60 0.94 7.06
N VAL A 252 4.31 0.70 6.88
CA VAL A 252 3.49 1.34 5.86
C VAL A 252 2.34 2.10 6.52
N GLU A 253 2.19 3.37 6.16
CA GLU A 253 1.10 4.21 6.62
C GLU A 253 -0.03 4.24 5.59
N MET A 254 -1.19 3.70 5.99
CA MET A 254 -2.44 3.83 5.26
C MET A 254 -3.10 5.18 5.59
N GLY A 255 -2.88 6.18 4.74
CA GLY A 255 -3.55 7.48 4.87
C GLY A 255 -4.94 7.43 4.24
N LYS A 256 -5.99 7.83 4.97
CA LYS A 256 -7.26 8.15 4.30
C LYS A 256 -7.06 9.44 3.51
N ALA A 257 -7.38 9.43 2.21
CA ALA A 257 -7.35 10.63 1.41
C ALA A 257 -8.39 11.63 1.95
N ASN A 258 -8.05 12.91 2.03
CA ASN A 258 -8.97 13.99 2.39
C ASN A 258 -9.88 14.36 1.20
N LEU A 259 -10.38 13.35 0.52
CA LEU A 259 -11.41 13.50 -0.49
C LEU A 259 -12.74 13.41 0.26
N GLU A 260 -13.69 14.26 -0.10
CA GLU A 260 -15.06 14.15 0.41
C GLU A 260 -15.51 12.68 0.31
N LYS A 261 -16.18 12.17 1.36
CA LYS A 261 -16.69 10.79 1.37
C LYS A 261 -17.44 10.57 0.05
N LYS A 262 -16.99 9.61 -0.76
CA LYS A 262 -17.63 9.37 -2.05
C LYS A 262 -18.71 8.32 -1.88
N GLU A 263 -19.90 8.82 -1.62
CA GLU A 263 -21.10 8.02 -1.74
C GLU A 263 -21.50 7.97 -3.23
N PHE A 264 -21.91 6.80 -3.71
CA PHE A 264 -22.58 6.68 -4.99
C PHE A 264 -24.06 6.37 -4.78
N GLU A 265 -24.89 6.79 -5.72
CA GLU A 265 -26.34 6.60 -5.72
C GLU A 265 -26.77 5.75 -6.92
N GLU A 266 -28.02 5.29 -6.91
CA GLU A 266 -28.58 4.56 -8.05
C GLU A 266 -28.69 5.42 -9.32
N THR A 267 -28.74 6.74 -9.16
CA THR A 267 -28.74 7.74 -10.24
C THR A 267 -27.40 7.86 -10.95
N ASP A 268 -26.28 7.49 -10.31
CA ASP A 268 -24.95 7.53 -10.92
C ASP A 268 -24.75 6.46 -12.00
N ILE A 269 -25.57 5.40 -11.97
CA ILE A 269 -25.58 4.36 -13.00
C ILE A 269 -26.60 4.76 -14.06
N THR A 270 -26.22 4.93 -15.32
CA THR A 270 -27.18 5.40 -16.35
C THR A 270 -28.00 4.26 -16.96
N SER A 271 -27.43 3.06 -17.05
CA SER A 271 -28.10 1.89 -17.62
C SER A 271 -29.17 1.33 -16.68
N VAL A 272 -30.43 1.29 -17.13
CA VAL A 272 -31.56 0.71 -16.39
C VAL A 272 -31.33 -0.77 -16.07
N ASP A 273 -30.78 -1.53 -17.02
CA ASP A 273 -30.43 -2.94 -16.81
C ASP A 273 -29.36 -3.08 -15.72
N LEU A 274 -28.31 -2.25 -15.80
CA LEU A 274 -27.22 -2.33 -14.84
C LEU A 274 -27.64 -1.93 -13.43
N LYS A 275 -28.55 -0.94 -13.28
CA LYS A 275 -29.17 -0.61 -11.99
C LYS A 275 -29.81 -1.82 -11.36
N LYS A 276 -30.63 -2.57 -12.11
CA LYS A 276 -31.34 -3.75 -11.61
C LYS A 276 -30.39 -4.87 -11.15
N ARG A 277 -29.23 -5.01 -11.81
CA ARG A 277 -28.19 -6.01 -11.47
C ARG A 277 -27.18 -5.52 -10.43
N THR A 278 -27.24 -4.25 -10.06
CA THR A 278 -26.38 -3.64 -9.04
C THR A 278 -27.12 -3.45 -7.73
N PHE A 279 -28.38 -2.99 -7.77
CA PHE A 279 -29.19 -2.73 -6.60
C PHE A 279 -30.33 -3.75 -6.53
N VAL A 280 -30.01 -4.93 -5.99
CA VAL A 280 -30.98 -6.02 -5.85
C VAL A 280 -31.74 -5.90 -4.54
N LYS A 281 -32.94 -6.49 -4.45
CA LYS A 281 -33.65 -6.58 -3.17
C LYS A 281 -32.85 -7.44 -2.21
N GLU A 282 -32.73 -7.03 -0.95
CA GLU A 282 -31.82 -7.67 0.02
C GLU A 282 -32.12 -9.18 0.19
N TYR A 283 -33.40 -9.60 0.20
CA TYR A 283 -33.75 -11.03 0.31
C TYR A 283 -33.18 -11.92 -0.82
N MET A 284 -32.83 -11.33 -1.96
CA MET A 284 -32.23 -12.07 -3.09
C MET A 284 -30.78 -12.47 -2.83
N VAL A 285 -30.11 -11.85 -1.86
CA VAL A 285 -28.70 -12.10 -1.53
C VAL A 285 -28.45 -12.36 -0.04
N LYS A 286 -29.49 -12.20 0.80
CA LYS A 286 -29.45 -12.41 2.25
C LYS A 286 -30.67 -13.18 2.74
N LEU A 287 -30.44 -14.20 3.57
CA LEU A 287 -31.55 -14.88 4.26
C LEU A 287 -32.23 -13.93 5.22
N ASN A 288 -33.56 -13.94 5.23
CA ASN A 288 -34.38 -13.00 5.99
C ASN A 288 -34.08 -11.52 5.65
N GLY A 289 -33.56 -11.26 4.45
CA GLY A 289 -33.38 -9.90 3.94
C GLY A 289 -34.72 -9.22 3.69
N SER A 290 -34.69 -7.89 3.65
CA SER A 290 -35.87 -7.08 3.37
C SER A 290 -36.26 -7.08 1.88
N ASP A 291 -37.54 -6.94 1.58
CA ASP A 291 -38.07 -6.71 0.23
C ASP A 291 -38.21 -5.23 -0.12
N VAL A 292 -38.04 -4.35 0.87
CA VAL A 292 -38.01 -2.88 0.71
C VAL A 292 -36.59 -2.31 0.66
N ASN A 293 -35.62 -3.00 1.27
CA ASN A 293 -34.21 -2.56 1.22
C ASN A 293 -33.53 -3.07 -0.05
N LYS A 294 -32.62 -2.25 -0.59
CA LYS A 294 -31.71 -2.65 -1.65
C LYS A 294 -30.34 -2.99 -1.08
N ALA A 295 -29.69 -3.98 -1.67
CA ALA A 295 -28.30 -4.30 -1.44
C ALA A 295 -27.50 -3.92 -2.69
N ALA A 296 -26.39 -3.21 -2.50
CA ALA A 296 -25.40 -3.03 -3.55
C ALA A 296 -24.67 -4.38 -3.76
N VAL A 297 -24.72 -4.88 -4.99
CA VAL A 297 -24.06 -6.10 -5.45
C VAL A 297 -23.07 -5.70 -6.52
N ILE A 298 -21.79 -5.89 -6.24
CA ILE A 298 -20.70 -5.52 -7.15
C ILE A 298 -19.95 -6.78 -7.55
N GLY A 299 -19.59 -6.92 -8.81
CA GLY A 299 -18.83 -8.07 -9.30
C GLY A 299 -18.36 -7.83 -10.73
N TYR A 300 -17.86 -8.86 -11.40
CA TYR A 300 -17.39 -8.73 -12.78
C TYR A 300 -18.43 -8.10 -13.72
N HIS A 301 -19.72 -8.32 -13.47
CA HIS A 301 -20.81 -7.81 -14.29
C HIS A 301 -21.01 -6.29 -14.26
N ASN A 302 -20.45 -5.58 -13.26
CA ASN A 302 -20.64 -4.14 -13.10
C ASN A 302 -19.43 -3.37 -12.54
N THR A 303 -18.36 -4.05 -12.11
CA THR A 303 -17.15 -3.43 -11.53
C THR A 303 -16.58 -2.32 -12.40
N VAL A 304 -16.61 -2.46 -13.74
CA VAL A 304 -16.12 -1.45 -14.70
C VAL A 304 -16.74 -0.08 -14.50
N GLU A 305 -18.03 0.02 -14.14
CA GLU A 305 -18.67 1.31 -13.89
C GLU A 305 -18.15 1.96 -12.60
N PHE A 306 -17.98 1.16 -11.55
CA PHE A 306 -17.37 1.63 -10.31
C PHE A 306 -15.90 2.03 -10.51
N LYS A 307 -15.22 1.46 -11.52
CA LYS A 307 -13.87 1.91 -11.88
C LYS A 307 -13.83 3.35 -12.35
N LYS A 308 -14.84 3.80 -13.08
CA LYS A 308 -14.97 5.18 -13.55
C LYS A 308 -15.25 6.16 -12.41
N MET A 309 -15.79 5.66 -11.29
CA MET A 309 -16.05 6.48 -10.10
C MET A 309 -14.79 6.84 -9.32
N ARG A 310 -13.62 6.28 -9.64
CA ARG A 310 -12.35 6.78 -9.09
C ARG A 310 -12.21 8.26 -9.47
N PRO A 311 -12.08 9.20 -8.51
CA PRO A 311 -11.84 10.58 -8.85
C PRO A 311 -10.60 10.63 -9.75
N HIS A 312 -10.74 11.30 -10.89
CA HIS A 312 -9.57 11.64 -11.68
C HIS A 312 -8.60 12.36 -10.74
N THR A 313 -7.34 11.96 -10.82
CA THR A 313 -6.25 12.30 -9.89
C THR A 313 -5.89 13.80 -9.84
N GLY A 314 -6.80 14.67 -10.28
CA GLY A 314 -6.62 16.10 -10.50
C GLY A 314 -6.70 16.97 -9.24
N ASP A 315 -7.50 16.62 -8.25
CA ASP A 315 -7.93 17.64 -7.26
C ASP A 315 -7.12 17.65 -5.96
N ASP A 316 -6.56 16.51 -5.53
CA ASP A 316 -5.65 16.46 -4.38
C ASP A 316 -4.29 15.89 -4.79
N LYS A 317 -3.48 16.74 -5.44
CA LYS A 317 -2.10 16.40 -5.81
C LYS A 317 -1.22 16.09 -4.59
N ALA A 318 -1.62 16.50 -3.38
CA ALA A 318 -0.89 16.20 -2.16
C ALA A 318 -1.13 14.76 -1.68
N HIS A 319 -2.34 14.25 -1.87
CA HIS A 319 -2.73 12.91 -1.45
C HIS A 319 -3.09 12.06 -2.65
N LYS A 320 -2.12 11.83 -3.55
CA LYS A 320 -2.33 11.03 -4.75
C LYS A 320 -2.92 9.67 -4.37
N LEU A 321 -4.16 9.45 -4.79
CA LEU A 321 -4.92 8.25 -4.47
C LEU A 321 -4.25 7.00 -5.04
N THR A 322 -3.75 6.14 -4.16
CA THR A 322 -3.14 4.85 -4.52
C THR A 322 -4.21 3.76 -4.64
N SER A 323 -5.16 3.72 -3.70
CA SER A 323 -6.20 2.69 -3.67
C SER A 323 -7.61 3.27 -3.52
N ASN A 324 -8.57 2.80 -4.31
CA ASN A 324 -10.00 3.06 -4.10
C ASN A 324 -10.65 1.79 -3.54
N LEU A 325 -11.12 1.86 -2.30
CA LEU A 325 -11.90 0.81 -1.65
C LEU A 325 -13.36 0.99 -2.04
N ILE A 326 -13.84 0.17 -2.96
CA ILE A 326 -15.25 0.09 -3.37
C ILE A 326 -15.93 -0.88 -2.41
N ILE A 327 -16.67 -0.35 -1.45
CA ILE A 327 -17.29 -1.15 -0.39
C ILE A 327 -18.74 -1.45 -0.77
N THR A 328 -19.08 -2.73 -0.75
CA THR A 328 -20.36 -3.27 -1.21
C THR A 328 -21.01 -4.15 -0.16
N ASN A 329 -22.34 -4.28 -0.21
CA ASN A 329 -23.05 -5.21 0.67
C ASN A 329 -22.71 -6.65 0.31
N TYR A 330 -22.60 -6.94 -0.99
CA TYR A 330 -22.23 -8.26 -1.49
C TYR A 330 -21.31 -8.11 -2.70
N GLN A 331 -20.31 -8.98 -2.77
CA GLN A 331 -19.60 -9.22 -4.02
C GLN A 331 -20.08 -10.54 -4.61
N CYS A 332 -20.66 -10.46 -5.81
CA CYS A 332 -21.18 -11.62 -6.50
C CYS A 332 -20.69 -11.61 -7.94
N ASP A 333 -19.91 -12.61 -8.31
CA ASP A 333 -19.37 -12.72 -9.67
C ASP A 333 -20.20 -13.73 -10.47
N SER A 334 -20.86 -13.23 -11.53
CA SER A 334 -21.38 -14.07 -12.61
C SER A 334 -20.22 -14.39 -13.54
N VAL A 335 -19.67 -15.59 -13.48
CA VAL A 335 -18.50 -15.94 -14.29
C VAL A 335 -18.90 -16.13 -15.75
N ASP A 336 -18.12 -15.58 -16.69
CA ASP A 336 -18.36 -15.75 -18.14
C ASP A 336 -17.94 -17.13 -18.69
N ALA A 337 -17.46 -18.05 -17.84
CA ALA A 337 -17.17 -19.44 -18.18
C ALA A 337 -17.58 -20.49 -17.10
N ASP A 338 -17.69 -20.09 -15.82
CA ASP A 338 -17.88 -21.00 -14.66
C ASP A 338 -19.11 -20.68 -13.78
N CYS A 339 -20.11 -19.95 -14.28
CA CYS A 339 -21.41 -19.92 -13.63
C CYS A 339 -21.96 -21.35 -13.63
N ALA A 340 -22.20 -21.92 -12.44
CA ALA A 340 -22.78 -23.25 -12.33
C ALA A 340 -24.16 -23.25 -13.01
N THR A 341 -24.24 -23.86 -14.19
CA THR A 341 -25.48 -24.37 -14.74
C THR A 341 -25.87 -25.54 -13.86
N ALA A 342 -26.51 -25.23 -12.75
CA ALA A 342 -27.00 -26.25 -11.85
C ALA A 342 -28.22 -26.90 -12.50
N VAL A 343 -28.05 -28.14 -12.96
CA VAL A 343 -29.16 -28.92 -13.51
C VAL A 343 -29.81 -29.67 -12.35
N VAL A 344 -31.07 -29.36 -12.09
CA VAL A 344 -31.91 -30.09 -11.14
C VAL A 344 -32.97 -30.87 -11.90
N VAL A 345 -33.14 -32.13 -11.52
CA VAL A 345 -34.24 -32.98 -12.00
C VAL A 345 -35.01 -33.48 -10.79
N CYS A 346 -36.29 -33.14 -10.70
CA CYS A 346 -37.13 -33.53 -9.55
C CYS A 346 -38.61 -33.58 -9.92
N GLU A 347 -39.39 -34.27 -9.07
CA GLU A 347 -40.86 -34.27 -9.13
C GLU A 347 -41.42 -33.03 -8.42
N LEU A 348 -42.49 -32.44 -8.97
CA LEU A 348 -43.25 -31.37 -8.33
C LEU A 348 -44.36 -31.95 -7.44
N THR A 349 -44.09 -32.06 -6.15
CA THR A 349 -45.06 -32.61 -5.17
C THR A 349 -45.99 -31.56 -4.55
N SER A 350 -45.81 -30.28 -4.89
CA SER A 350 -46.66 -29.17 -4.43
C SER A 350 -46.72 -28.06 -5.49
N ASP A 351 -47.60 -27.09 -5.31
CA ASP A 351 -47.68 -25.90 -6.17
C ASP A 351 -47.78 -24.61 -5.34
N PRO A 352 -46.77 -23.73 -5.35
CA PRO A 352 -45.45 -23.94 -5.95
C PRO A 352 -44.63 -25.02 -5.21
N HIS A 353 -43.68 -25.65 -5.90
CA HIS A 353 -42.73 -26.62 -5.33
C HIS A 353 -41.39 -25.97 -5.01
N GLU A 354 -40.85 -26.19 -3.81
CA GLU A 354 -39.53 -25.69 -3.42
C GLU A 354 -38.43 -26.61 -3.96
N VAL A 355 -37.48 -26.04 -4.68
CA VAL A 355 -36.35 -26.75 -5.29
C VAL A 355 -35.05 -26.19 -4.76
N ILE A 356 -34.15 -27.10 -4.33
CA ILE A 356 -32.76 -26.77 -3.98
C ILE A 356 -31.92 -26.88 -5.24
N ILE A 357 -31.21 -25.82 -5.57
CA ILE A 357 -30.33 -25.80 -6.73
C ILE A 357 -28.94 -26.32 -6.31
N PRO A 358 -28.48 -27.47 -6.84
CA PRO A 358 -27.19 -28.04 -6.49
C PRO A 358 -26.05 -27.12 -6.94
N ASP A 359 -24.96 -27.05 -6.18
CA ASP A 359 -23.74 -26.27 -6.50
C ASP A 359 -23.92 -24.75 -6.71
N ALA A 360 -25.16 -24.24 -6.61
CA ALA A 360 -25.46 -22.82 -6.57
C ALA A 360 -25.31 -22.28 -5.15
N GLU A 361 -24.69 -21.11 -5.00
CA GLU A 361 -24.65 -20.40 -3.72
C GLU A 361 -25.80 -19.42 -3.60
N ILE A 362 -26.08 -18.67 -4.67
CA ILE A 362 -27.13 -17.66 -4.71
C ILE A 362 -27.90 -17.77 -6.02
N ALA A 363 -29.21 -17.96 -5.90
CA ALA A 363 -30.19 -17.78 -6.96
C ALA A 363 -30.74 -16.35 -6.86
N CYS A 364 -30.62 -15.58 -7.95
CA CYS A 364 -31.02 -14.16 -8.02
C CYS A 364 -31.71 -13.87 -9.37
N ASN A 365 -32.86 -13.19 -9.33
CA ASN A 365 -33.67 -12.84 -10.51
C ASN A 365 -34.05 -11.34 -10.43
N PRO A 366 -33.60 -10.46 -11.36
CA PRO A 366 -32.87 -10.79 -12.59
C PRO A 366 -31.48 -11.37 -12.31
N PRO A 367 -30.95 -12.20 -13.22
CA PRO A 367 -29.60 -12.72 -13.08
C PRO A 367 -28.58 -11.58 -13.17
N LEU A 368 -27.43 -11.75 -12.53
CA LEU A 368 -26.40 -10.72 -12.50
C LEU A 368 -25.65 -10.55 -13.84
N LYS A 369 -25.71 -11.55 -14.73
CA LYS A 369 -25.11 -11.46 -16.07
C LYS A 369 -25.95 -10.57 -16.99
N ALA A 370 -25.29 -9.65 -17.68
CA ALA A 370 -25.94 -8.72 -18.59
C ALA A 370 -26.70 -9.45 -19.71
N GLY A 371 -27.97 -9.09 -19.91
CA GLY A 371 -28.81 -9.65 -20.97
C GLY A 371 -29.13 -11.15 -20.85
N ALA A 372 -28.79 -11.80 -19.73
CA ALA A 372 -29.08 -13.21 -19.52
C ALA A 372 -30.49 -13.43 -18.95
N SER A 373 -31.08 -14.59 -19.25
CA SER A 373 -32.27 -15.11 -18.56
C SER A 373 -31.88 -15.87 -17.30
N PHE A 374 -32.75 -15.88 -16.29
CA PHE A 374 -32.49 -16.61 -15.05
C PHE A 374 -32.57 -18.13 -15.30
N VAL A 375 -33.56 -18.57 -16.06
CA VAL A 375 -33.68 -19.93 -16.61
C VAL A 375 -32.90 -20.01 -17.91
N ILE A 376 -31.83 -20.81 -17.91
CA ILE A 376 -31.00 -21.06 -19.09
C ILE A 376 -31.68 -22.10 -19.99
N SER A 377 -32.18 -23.16 -19.36
CA SER A 377 -33.00 -24.18 -20.00
C SER A 377 -33.93 -24.78 -18.96
N GLY A 378 -35.19 -24.95 -19.28
CA GLY A 378 -36.12 -25.64 -18.41
C GLY A 378 -37.13 -26.40 -19.24
N GLU A 379 -37.47 -27.60 -18.82
CA GLU A 379 -38.50 -28.41 -19.42
C GLU A 379 -39.22 -29.23 -18.36
N TRP A 380 -40.46 -29.59 -18.65
CA TRP A 380 -41.24 -30.46 -17.80
C TRP A 380 -41.79 -31.63 -18.61
N SER A 381 -42.00 -32.74 -17.90
CA SER A 381 -42.56 -33.98 -18.42
C SER A 381 -43.70 -34.41 -17.52
N LYS A 382 -44.81 -34.82 -18.13
CA LYS A 382 -45.78 -35.68 -17.47
C LYS A 382 -45.28 -37.12 -17.56
N THR A 383 -45.49 -37.91 -16.52
CA THR A 383 -45.30 -39.36 -16.61
C THR A 383 -46.43 -40.08 -15.87
N ASP A 384 -46.89 -41.16 -16.48
CA ASP A 384 -47.84 -42.09 -15.87
C ASP A 384 -47.11 -43.22 -15.13
N GLU A 385 -45.78 -43.27 -15.22
CA GLU A 385 -44.98 -44.33 -14.60
C GLU A 385 -44.95 -44.18 -13.08
N ASP A 386 -45.32 -45.25 -12.37
CA ASP A 386 -45.13 -45.45 -10.93
C ASP A 386 -43.66 -45.77 -10.59
N SER A 387 -42.73 -45.13 -11.31
CA SER A 387 -41.30 -45.33 -11.19
C SER A 387 -40.82 -44.84 -9.83
N ALA A 388 -40.58 -45.76 -8.90
CA ALA A 388 -39.88 -45.50 -7.63
C ALA A 388 -38.43 -44.98 -7.84
N LEU A 389 -37.96 -44.92 -9.08
CA LEU A 389 -36.69 -44.33 -9.48
C LEU A 389 -36.92 -42.86 -9.89
N SER A 390 -36.36 -41.95 -9.11
CA SER A 390 -36.26 -40.53 -9.44
C SER A 390 -34.83 -40.28 -9.93
N PRO A 391 -34.60 -39.79 -11.17
CA PRO A 391 -35.55 -39.30 -12.18
C PRO A 391 -36.16 -40.38 -13.11
N PRO A 392 -37.27 -40.11 -13.83
CA PRO A 392 -37.90 -41.06 -14.75
C PRO A 392 -36.97 -41.49 -15.88
N THR A 393 -37.07 -42.75 -16.30
CA THR A 393 -36.20 -43.33 -17.33
C THR A 393 -36.54 -42.85 -18.76
N HIS A 394 -37.78 -42.41 -18.98
CA HIS A 394 -38.27 -41.84 -20.23
C HIS A 394 -38.70 -40.39 -20.02
N TRP A 395 -38.03 -39.45 -20.68
CA TRP A 395 -38.33 -38.02 -20.60
C TRP A 395 -39.16 -37.58 -21.81
N HIS A 396 -40.43 -37.26 -21.58
CA HIS A 396 -41.35 -36.75 -22.61
C HIS A 396 -41.61 -35.27 -22.39
N LYS A 397 -40.87 -34.44 -23.10
CA LYS A 397 -40.99 -32.99 -22.99
C LYS A 397 -42.39 -32.52 -23.42
N GLU A 398 -43.11 -31.91 -22.48
CA GLU A 398 -44.41 -31.29 -22.73
C GLU A 398 -44.24 -29.82 -23.16
N ALA A 399 -43.52 -29.02 -22.37
CA ALA A 399 -43.17 -27.65 -22.73
C ALA A 399 -41.86 -27.17 -22.07
N ASN A 400 -41.46 -25.94 -22.40
CA ASN A 400 -40.36 -25.25 -21.74
C ASN A 400 -40.82 -24.56 -20.46
N LEU A 401 -39.94 -24.49 -19.46
CA LEU A 401 -40.05 -23.58 -18.34
C LEU A 401 -39.26 -22.30 -18.62
N THR A 402 -39.72 -21.19 -18.07
CA THR A 402 -39.18 -19.85 -18.26
C THR A 402 -39.09 -19.11 -16.92
N ASP A 403 -38.53 -17.90 -16.92
CA ASP A 403 -38.40 -17.08 -15.71
C ASP A 403 -39.76 -16.81 -15.01
N SER A 404 -40.89 -16.82 -15.73
CA SER A 404 -42.22 -16.60 -15.13
C SER A 404 -42.73 -17.77 -14.29
N ASP A 405 -42.17 -18.96 -14.53
CA ASP A 405 -42.50 -20.20 -13.83
C ASP A 405 -41.70 -20.33 -12.52
N ILE A 406 -40.72 -19.46 -12.31
CA ILE A 406 -39.81 -19.49 -11.16
C ILE A 406 -40.02 -18.29 -10.25
N GLU A 407 -40.07 -18.53 -8.95
CA GLU A 407 -40.15 -17.52 -7.90
C GLU A 407 -38.96 -17.65 -6.95
N ILE A 408 -38.38 -16.51 -6.56
CA ILE A 408 -37.44 -16.45 -5.43
C ILE A 408 -38.23 -15.95 -4.22
N ASP A 409 -38.55 -16.86 -3.30
CA ASP A 409 -39.29 -16.54 -2.10
C ASP A 409 -38.42 -15.72 -1.13
N LYS A 410 -38.98 -14.63 -0.60
CA LYS A 410 -38.33 -13.80 0.44
C LYS A 410 -38.17 -14.52 1.78
N THR A 411 -38.96 -15.56 2.02
CA THR A 411 -38.94 -16.40 3.22
C THR A 411 -38.12 -17.69 3.04
N ARG A 412 -37.41 -17.85 1.92
CA ARG A 412 -36.58 -19.03 1.65
C ARG A 412 -35.58 -19.30 2.77
N THR A 413 -35.36 -20.57 3.06
CA THR A 413 -34.44 -21.04 4.11
C THR A 413 -32.98 -21.17 3.65
N ALA A 414 -32.73 -21.07 2.35
CA ALA A 414 -31.39 -21.07 1.75
C ALA A 414 -31.34 -20.19 0.49
N LEU A 415 -30.19 -19.58 0.20
CA LEU A 415 -30.03 -18.64 -0.94
C LEU A 415 -30.03 -19.33 -2.31
N ASN A 416 -29.86 -20.65 -2.33
CA ASN A 416 -29.95 -21.50 -3.52
C ASN A 416 -31.31 -22.20 -3.66
N LYS A 417 -32.31 -21.84 -2.85
CA LYS A 417 -33.68 -22.33 -2.99
C LYS A 417 -34.51 -21.40 -3.86
N ILE A 418 -35.31 -22.01 -4.73
CA ILE A 418 -36.31 -21.37 -5.58
C ILE A 418 -37.65 -22.10 -5.43
N LYS A 419 -38.73 -21.46 -5.89
CA LYS A 419 -40.05 -22.06 -6.03
C LYS A 419 -40.38 -22.21 -7.51
N VAL A 420 -40.82 -23.38 -7.93
CA VAL A 420 -41.27 -23.67 -9.30
C VAL A 420 -42.77 -23.85 -9.28
N LYS A 421 -43.49 -23.03 -10.04
CA LYS A 421 -44.93 -23.15 -10.21
C LYS A 421 -45.24 -24.39 -11.04
N ARG A 422 -46.40 -25.01 -10.78
CA ARG A 422 -46.90 -26.07 -11.66
C ARG A 422 -47.09 -25.49 -13.07
N PRO A 423 -46.53 -26.13 -14.11
CA PRO A 423 -46.60 -25.62 -15.47
C PRO A 423 -48.05 -25.55 -15.98
N ALA A 424 -48.34 -24.54 -16.81
CA ALA A 424 -49.65 -24.45 -17.46
C ALA A 424 -49.90 -25.70 -18.33
N GLY A 425 -51.05 -26.35 -18.13
CA GLY A 425 -51.44 -27.58 -18.83
C GLY A 425 -51.18 -28.88 -18.06
N ALA A 426 -50.52 -28.84 -16.90
CA ALA A 426 -50.47 -29.97 -15.99
C ALA A 426 -51.65 -29.95 -15.02
N GLU A 427 -52.43 -31.03 -14.97
CA GLU A 427 -53.52 -31.18 -13.99
C GLU A 427 -52.97 -31.43 -12.59
N VAL A 428 -53.71 -31.10 -11.53
CA VAL A 428 -53.25 -31.31 -10.13
C VAL A 428 -52.95 -32.79 -9.84
N SER A 429 -53.65 -33.71 -10.50
CA SER A 429 -53.43 -35.15 -10.41
C SER A 429 -52.16 -35.65 -11.11
N ASP A 430 -51.57 -34.85 -11.99
CA ASP A 430 -50.44 -35.28 -12.80
C ASP A 430 -49.16 -35.36 -11.97
N LYS A 431 -48.40 -36.44 -12.18
CA LYS A 431 -47.01 -36.53 -11.74
C LYS A 431 -46.15 -35.74 -12.71
N VAL A 432 -45.72 -34.56 -12.26
CA VAL A 432 -44.94 -33.61 -13.06
C VAL A 432 -43.49 -33.68 -12.64
N PHE A 433 -42.60 -33.93 -13.58
CA PHE A 433 -41.17 -33.83 -13.37
C PHE A 433 -40.62 -32.61 -14.10
N ILE A 434 -39.66 -31.93 -13.50
CA ILE A 434 -38.93 -30.83 -14.13
C ILE A 434 -37.47 -31.20 -14.32
N LYS A 435 -36.88 -30.66 -15.38
CA LYS A 435 -35.45 -30.60 -15.62
C LYS A 435 -35.11 -29.15 -15.85
N LEU A 436 -34.42 -28.54 -14.89
CA LEU A 436 -34.21 -27.10 -14.84
C LEU A 436 -32.72 -26.79 -14.70
N SER A 437 -32.25 -25.87 -15.53
CA SER A 437 -30.93 -25.25 -15.44
C SER A 437 -31.10 -23.75 -15.28
N ILE A 438 -30.54 -23.21 -14.20
CA ILE A 438 -30.58 -21.78 -13.91
C ILE A 438 -29.19 -21.16 -13.91
N LEU A 439 -29.16 -19.84 -14.06
CA LEU A 439 -27.97 -19.04 -13.88
C LEU A 439 -27.82 -18.65 -12.40
N ALA A 440 -26.90 -19.31 -11.71
CA ALA A 440 -26.53 -18.99 -10.33
C ALA A 440 -25.28 -18.10 -10.25
N THR A 441 -25.11 -17.43 -9.10
CA THR A 441 -23.91 -16.65 -8.78
C THR A 441 -23.24 -17.16 -7.51
N LYS A 442 -21.94 -16.89 -7.39
CA LYS A 442 -21.13 -17.17 -6.19
C LYS A 442 -20.88 -15.88 -5.42
N SER A 443 -20.63 -16.02 -4.12
CA SER A 443 -20.36 -14.89 -3.21
C SER A 443 -18.89 -14.86 -2.79
N PHE A 444 -18.31 -13.66 -2.69
CA PHE A 444 -16.90 -13.43 -2.38
C PHE A 444 -16.73 -12.32 -1.35
N ALA A 445 -15.60 -12.31 -0.64
CA ALA A 445 -15.29 -11.27 0.36
C ALA A 445 -14.75 -9.98 -0.27
N GLY A 446 -14.06 -10.09 -1.40
CA GLY A 446 -13.39 -8.99 -2.06
C GLY A 446 -12.67 -9.42 -3.34
N CYS A 447 -12.17 -8.42 -4.07
CA CYS A 447 -11.16 -8.62 -5.12
C CYS A 447 -10.42 -7.32 -5.43
N ALA A 448 -9.13 -7.43 -5.76
CA ALA A 448 -8.38 -6.38 -6.43
C ALA A 448 -8.65 -6.43 -7.94
N ALA A 449 -9.19 -5.34 -8.49
CA ALA A 449 -9.57 -5.26 -9.90
C ALA A 449 -8.47 -4.69 -10.81
N GLY A 450 -7.21 -4.66 -10.33
CA GLY A 450 -6.11 -3.93 -10.97
C GLY A 450 -6.18 -2.42 -10.74
N ASP A 451 -5.11 -1.70 -11.11
CA ASP A 451 -5.01 -0.23 -11.10
C ASP A 451 -5.24 0.48 -9.74
N GLY A 452 -5.13 -0.24 -8.62
CA GLY A 452 -5.39 0.32 -7.30
C GLY A 452 -6.88 0.46 -7.01
N GLN A 453 -7.70 -0.48 -7.46
CA GLN A 453 -9.10 -0.58 -7.07
C GLN A 453 -9.37 -1.91 -6.39
N VAL A 454 -10.04 -1.83 -5.26
CA VAL A 454 -10.30 -2.96 -4.38
C VAL A 454 -11.80 -2.99 -4.07
N VAL A 455 -12.48 -4.05 -4.46
CA VAL A 455 -13.84 -4.33 -3.99
C VAL A 455 -13.75 -5.07 -2.67
N CYS A 456 -14.51 -4.62 -1.66
CA CYS A 456 -14.59 -5.29 -0.36
C CYS A 456 -16.03 -5.39 0.12
N VAL A 457 -16.38 -6.53 0.70
CA VAL A 457 -17.68 -6.76 1.31
C VAL A 457 -17.70 -6.29 2.76
N TYR A 458 -18.73 -5.55 3.13
CA TYR A 458 -19.07 -5.25 4.52
C TYR A 458 -20.58 -5.30 4.73
N THR A 459 -21.08 -6.20 5.57
CA THR A 459 -22.52 -6.34 5.85
C THR A 459 -22.88 -5.91 7.26
N GLY A 460 -21.89 -5.59 8.10
CA GLY A 460 -22.10 -5.37 9.53
C GLY A 460 -22.54 -6.64 10.27
N ALA A 461 -22.39 -7.82 9.65
CA ALA A 461 -22.79 -9.08 10.26
C ALA A 461 -21.93 -9.43 11.48
N ALA A 462 -22.56 -10.07 12.47
CA ALA A 462 -21.85 -10.58 13.65
C ALA A 462 -21.04 -11.85 13.35
N THR A 463 -21.50 -12.65 12.38
CA THR A 463 -20.87 -13.89 11.93
C THR A 463 -21.06 -14.07 10.42
N GLY A 464 -20.27 -14.96 9.81
CA GLY A 464 -20.31 -15.17 8.36
C GLY A 464 -19.65 -14.02 7.59
N LEU A 465 -19.89 -13.97 6.28
CA LEU A 465 -19.21 -13.04 5.38
C LEU A 465 -19.59 -11.57 5.62
N GLY A 466 -18.58 -10.69 5.62
CA GLY A 466 -18.77 -9.24 5.71
C GLY A 466 -18.82 -8.72 7.15
N THR A 467 -18.31 -9.51 8.11
CA THR A 467 -18.03 -9.02 9.47
C THR A 467 -16.97 -7.90 9.44
N VAL A 468 -16.82 -7.16 10.53
CA VAL A 468 -15.73 -6.18 10.67
C VAL A 468 -14.36 -6.85 10.48
N LYS A 469 -14.19 -8.08 10.98
CA LYS A 469 -12.96 -8.86 10.81
C LYS A 469 -12.72 -9.18 9.34
N ASP A 470 -13.69 -9.77 8.64
CA ASP A 470 -13.51 -10.14 7.23
C ASP A 470 -13.23 -8.93 6.36
N TYR A 471 -13.95 -7.83 6.59
CA TYR A 471 -13.75 -6.58 5.87
C TYR A 471 -12.31 -6.07 6.02
N ASN A 472 -11.78 -6.06 7.24
CA ASN A 472 -10.40 -5.62 7.49
C ASN A 472 -9.36 -6.58 6.91
N GLU A 473 -9.57 -7.89 7.05
CA GLU A 473 -8.67 -8.91 6.49
C GLU A 473 -8.65 -8.83 4.97
N THR A 474 -9.82 -8.66 4.34
CA THR A 474 -9.96 -8.47 2.90
C THR A 474 -9.26 -7.19 2.43
N VAL A 475 -9.53 -6.04 3.07
CA VAL A 475 -8.83 -4.78 2.74
C VAL A 475 -7.31 -4.96 2.85
N GLY A 476 -6.84 -5.57 3.95
CA GLY A 476 -5.43 -5.85 4.17
C GLY A 476 -4.81 -6.67 3.05
N HIS A 477 -5.47 -7.79 2.73
CA HIS A 477 -5.07 -8.76 1.71
C HIS A 477 -5.02 -8.17 0.29
N GLU A 478 -6.11 -7.53 -0.14
CA GLU A 478 -6.25 -7.02 -1.50
C GLU A 478 -5.33 -5.84 -1.77
N ILE A 479 -5.11 -4.98 -0.78
CA ILE A 479 -4.05 -3.96 -0.86
C ILE A 479 -2.67 -4.64 -0.90
N GLY A 480 -2.51 -5.80 -0.25
CA GLY A 480 -1.26 -6.55 -0.23
C GLY A 480 -0.86 -7.01 -1.62
N HIS A 481 -1.84 -7.36 -2.47
CA HIS A 481 -1.63 -7.61 -3.90
C HIS A 481 -1.05 -6.39 -4.62
N LEU A 482 -1.54 -5.16 -4.33
CA LEU A 482 -1.02 -3.93 -4.94
C LEU A 482 0.45 -3.66 -4.59
N PHE A 483 0.93 -4.16 -3.45
CA PHE A 483 2.30 -3.97 -2.98
C PHE A 483 3.20 -5.21 -3.10
N PHE A 484 2.73 -6.28 -3.75
CA PHE A 484 3.46 -7.56 -3.85
C PHE A 484 3.79 -8.17 -2.49
N GLN A 485 3.00 -7.86 -1.46
CA GLN A 485 3.13 -8.41 -0.09
C GLN A 485 2.32 -9.70 0.10
N SER A 486 1.58 -10.11 -0.93
CA SER A 486 0.98 -11.44 -1.05
C SER A 486 1.94 -12.37 -1.80
N ILE A 487 2.20 -13.58 -1.29
CA ILE A 487 2.91 -14.62 -2.06
C ILE A 487 2.06 -15.02 -3.28
N GLU A 488 2.66 -15.01 -4.47
CA GLU A 488 2.11 -15.73 -5.60
C GLU A 488 2.47 -17.21 -5.46
N PRO A 489 1.51 -18.15 -5.52
CA PRO A 489 1.74 -19.56 -5.19
C PRO A 489 2.62 -20.28 -6.22
N VAL A 490 2.96 -19.63 -7.33
CA VAL A 490 3.66 -20.23 -8.48
C VAL A 490 4.84 -19.41 -9.00
N SER A 491 5.30 -18.36 -8.30
CA SER A 491 6.55 -17.70 -8.71
C SER A 491 7.77 -18.42 -8.12
N PRO A 492 8.62 -19.08 -8.94
CA PRO A 492 9.83 -19.76 -8.48
C PRO A 492 10.92 -18.79 -8.02
N THR A 493 10.69 -17.49 -8.13
CA THR A 493 11.61 -16.46 -7.65
C THR A 493 10.76 -15.39 -6.98
N PRO A 494 10.65 -15.36 -5.64
CA PRO A 494 10.04 -14.23 -4.98
C PRO A 494 10.89 -13.00 -5.34
N PRO A 495 10.31 -11.94 -5.95
CA PRO A 495 11.08 -10.71 -6.16
C PRO A 495 11.62 -10.25 -4.81
N ALA A 496 12.83 -9.71 -4.76
CA ALA A 496 13.40 -9.18 -3.52
C ALA A 496 12.42 -8.19 -2.89
N ARG A 497 11.78 -8.60 -1.78
CA ARG A 497 10.70 -7.82 -1.17
C ARG A 497 11.32 -6.81 -0.22
N SER A 498 11.17 -5.54 -0.55
CA SER A 498 11.56 -4.41 0.29
C SER A 498 10.58 -4.09 1.42
N LEU A 499 9.51 -4.89 1.55
CA LEU A 499 8.55 -4.89 2.64
C LEU A 499 8.33 -6.33 3.14
N LYS A 500 8.03 -6.47 4.43
CA LYS A 500 7.57 -7.73 5.00
C LYS A 500 6.24 -8.15 4.38
N ASP A 501 5.99 -9.45 4.31
CA ASP A 501 4.64 -9.95 4.07
C ASP A 501 3.68 -9.35 5.10
N HIS A 502 2.50 -8.94 4.62
CA HIS A 502 1.51 -8.29 5.46
C HIS A 502 0.93 -9.31 6.46
N PRO A 503 0.67 -8.97 7.73
CA PRO A 503 0.24 -9.96 8.74
C PRO A 503 -1.14 -10.59 8.48
N PHE A 504 -1.98 -9.96 7.64
CA PHE A 504 -3.20 -10.56 7.08
C PHE A 504 -2.97 -11.35 5.78
N GLN A 505 -1.77 -11.87 5.56
CA GLN A 505 -1.52 -12.85 4.51
C GLN A 505 -2.24 -14.16 4.87
N TYR A 506 -2.88 -14.80 3.88
CA TYR A 506 -3.44 -16.14 4.06
C TYR A 506 -2.31 -17.17 4.20
N VAL A 507 -1.79 -17.33 5.41
CA VAL A 507 -0.96 -18.50 5.78
C VAL A 507 -1.91 -19.67 6.07
N GLY A 508 -2.27 -20.41 5.02
CA GLY A 508 -3.08 -21.64 5.16
C GLY A 508 -3.99 -21.99 3.97
N HIS A 509 -4.24 -21.07 3.04
CA HIS A 509 -5.25 -21.26 1.97
C HIS A 509 -4.73 -21.02 0.55
N GLY A 510 -3.41 -21.07 0.35
CA GLY A 510 -2.76 -20.85 -0.93
C GLY A 510 -2.60 -19.36 -1.22
N GLY A 511 -1.34 -18.90 -1.36
CA GLY A 511 -1.05 -17.59 -1.93
C GLY A 511 -1.84 -17.36 -3.23
N SER A 512 -2.04 -16.10 -3.61
CA SER A 512 -2.88 -15.63 -4.73
C SER A 512 -3.49 -16.71 -5.65
N GLY A 513 -4.77 -17.01 -5.49
CA GLY A 513 -5.44 -17.94 -6.41
C GLY A 513 -6.83 -18.33 -5.96
N SER A 514 -7.82 -17.93 -6.75
CA SER A 514 -9.28 -17.95 -6.51
C SER A 514 -9.74 -16.92 -5.47
N HIS A 515 -10.58 -15.99 -5.94
CA HIS A 515 -11.32 -14.97 -5.20
C HIS A 515 -11.49 -15.24 -3.69
N CYS A 516 -11.11 -14.26 -2.85
CA CYS A 516 -11.06 -14.42 -1.40
C CYS A 516 -12.38 -14.93 -0.81
N ARG A 517 -12.42 -16.21 -0.44
CA ARG A 517 -13.56 -16.87 0.20
C ARG A 517 -13.14 -17.38 1.58
N HIS A 518 -13.77 -16.86 2.62
CA HIS A 518 -13.57 -17.34 3.99
C HIS A 518 -14.21 -18.74 4.15
N ASN A 519 -13.54 -19.67 4.83
CA ASN A 519 -13.99 -21.05 5.09
C ASN A 519 -14.20 -21.98 3.86
N PHE A 520 -13.52 -21.76 2.73
CA PHE A 520 -13.52 -22.76 1.66
C PHE A 520 -12.72 -24.01 2.09
N GLN A 521 -13.42 -25.01 2.63
CA GLN A 521 -12.88 -26.35 2.80
C GLN A 521 -12.83 -26.99 1.40
N GLY A 522 -11.67 -26.93 0.76
CA GLY A 522 -11.48 -27.34 -0.63
C GLY A 522 -11.91 -28.78 -0.89
N GLY A 523 -13.04 -28.93 -1.57
CA GLY A 523 -13.48 -30.16 -2.23
C GLY A 523 -13.10 -30.19 -3.71
N ALA A 524 -11.96 -29.65 -4.11
CA ALA A 524 -11.38 -29.88 -5.44
C ALA A 524 -9.92 -29.43 -5.43
N LYS A 525 -9.00 -30.31 -5.84
CA LYS A 525 -7.66 -29.90 -6.24
C LYS A 525 -7.83 -28.84 -7.34
N ALA A 526 -7.38 -27.61 -7.10
CA ALA A 526 -7.35 -26.57 -8.12
C ALA A 526 -6.53 -27.10 -9.30
N GLY A 527 -7.22 -27.46 -10.38
CA GLY A 527 -6.60 -27.73 -11.66
C GLY A 527 -5.87 -26.48 -12.11
N VAL A 528 -4.65 -26.67 -12.57
CA VAL A 528 -3.78 -25.63 -13.13
C VAL A 528 -4.53 -24.93 -14.28
N GLY A 529 -5.09 -23.75 -14.02
CA GLY A 529 -5.94 -23.03 -14.98
C GLY A 529 -5.71 -21.53 -14.91
N THR A 530 -4.96 -21.02 -15.88
CA THR A 530 -4.86 -19.61 -16.33
C THR A 530 -4.93 -18.51 -15.25
N TYR A 531 -3.76 -18.26 -14.64
CA TYR A 531 -3.50 -17.06 -13.84
C TYR A 531 -3.54 -15.79 -14.70
N SER A 532 -4.23 -14.75 -14.22
CA SER A 532 -4.09 -13.38 -14.73
C SER A 532 -2.63 -12.92 -14.57
N ARG A 533 -1.89 -12.86 -15.68
CA ARG A 533 -0.47 -12.43 -15.73
C ARG A 533 -0.26 -10.91 -15.70
N ASN A 534 -1.24 -10.11 -15.28
CA ASN A 534 -1.15 -8.66 -15.34
C ASN A 534 -1.15 -8.00 -13.96
N ALA A 535 -0.06 -8.20 -13.23
CA ALA A 535 0.37 -7.29 -12.17
C ALA A 535 1.91 -7.23 -12.15
N ARG A 536 2.56 -6.80 -13.24
CA ARG A 536 3.94 -6.33 -13.17
C ARG A 536 3.93 -4.82 -12.99
N THR A 537 3.79 -4.37 -11.75
CA THR A 537 4.02 -2.96 -11.39
C THR A 537 5.11 -2.88 -10.34
N THR A 538 6.36 -3.01 -10.76
CA THR A 538 7.49 -2.57 -9.93
C THR A 538 7.25 -1.09 -9.62
N ILE A 539 6.98 -0.76 -8.35
CA ILE A 539 6.92 0.64 -7.90
C ILE A 539 8.36 1.16 -7.87
N THR A 540 8.87 1.49 -9.05
CA THR A 540 10.00 2.40 -9.22
C THR A 540 9.43 3.82 -9.37
N SER A 541 10.26 4.83 -9.11
CA SER A 541 9.92 6.26 -9.18
C SER A 541 9.30 6.71 -10.52
N ASP A 542 9.36 5.85 -11.54
CA ASP A 542 9.08 6.17 -12.93
C ASP A 542 7.70 5.62 -13.39
N GLY A 543 7.04 4.80 -12.57
CA GLY A 543 5.74 4.16 -12.87
C GLY A 543 4.50 5.07 -12.82
N LEU A 544 4.68 6.40 -12.83
CA LEU A 544 3.56 7.37 -12.85
C LEU A 544 3.41 8.09 -14.20
N GLY A 545 4.13 7.67 -15.24
CA GLY A 545 4.14 8.31 -16.56
C GLY A 545 3.56 7.52 -17.74
N THR A 546 3.29 6.22 -17.62
CA THR A 546 2.90 5.39 -18.79
C THR A 546 1.87 4.33 -18.43
N ALA A 547 0.63 4.78 -18.21
CA ALA A 547 -0.57 3.93 -18.23
C ALA A 547 -1.63 4.52 -19.18
N LEU A 548 -1.18 5.12 -20.28
CA LEU A 548 -1.99 5.43 -21.45
C LEU A 548 -1.26 4.81 -22.66
N GLY A 549 -1.90 3.84 -23.31
CA GLY A 549 -1.38 3.24 -24.53
C GLY A 549 -1.28 4.27 -25.66
N PRO A 550 -0.47 4.00 -26.71
CA PRO A 550 -0.18 4.96 -27.78
C PRO A 550 -1.32 5.28 -28.77
N ASP A 551 -2.55 4.81 -28.57
CA ASP A 551 -3.60 4.85 -29.62
C ASP A 551 -4.72 5.89 -29.45
N PHE A 552 -4.52 6.99 -28.71
CA PHE A 552 -5.55 8.03 -28.54
C PHE A 552 -5.18 9.43 -29.06
N TYR A 553 -4.22 9.52 -29.99
CA TYR A 553 -3.89 10.75 -30.72
C TYR A 553 -4.10 10.59 -32.23
N HIS A 554 -5.35 10.40 -32.68
CA HIS A 554 -5.76 10.81 -34.04
C HIS A 554 -7.28 10.97 -34.10
N LYS A 555 -7.73 12.23 -34.17
CA LYS A 555 -8.97 12.77 -34.77
C LYS A 555 -9.56 13.88 -33.88
N VAL A 556 -9.09 15.11 -34.06
CA VAL A 556 -9.93 16.29 -34.34
C VAL A 556 -9.04 17.31 -35.05
N VAL A 557 -9.04 17.28 -36.38
CA VAL A 557 -8.83 18.46 -37.24
C VAL A 557 -9.88 18.31 -38.34
N ASP A 558 -11.06 18.83 -38.03
CA ASP A 558 -11.84 19.79 -38.83
C ASP A 558 -12.95 20.37 -37.93
#